data_AF-A0A3D4EU56-F1
#
_entry.id   AF-A0A3D4EU56-F1
#
_cell.length_a   1.000
_cell.length_b   1.000
_cell.length_c   1.000
_cell.angle_alpha   90.00
_cell.angle_beta   90.00
_cell.angle_gamma   90.00
#
_symmetry.space_group_name_H-M   'P 1'
#
loop_
_entity.id
_entity.type
_entity.pdbx_description
1 polymer ?
#
loop_
_entity_poly.entity_id
_entity_poly.type
_entity_poly.pdbx_seq_one_letter_code
_entity_poly.pdbx_strand_id
1 'polypeptide(L)'
;MQTAIVIIYTLALTVIFLYSLAQLNLLLNYLKAKKKKDDAPVFDFSKAEEIPFVTIQLPLYNELYVVERLLDNIAQIDYPLDKLEIQVLDDSTDESLQTTQRKIEALQAAGIPIKHITRTNRQGFKAGALKEGLAIAKGEFIAIFDSDFVPNPDWLQKTVPYFKDEKIGVVQTRWAHLNRDYSLLTKIQAFALDFHFVLEQVGRNFGHHFINFNGTAGIWRKTCILDAGNWQGDTLTE
;
A
#
# COMPACT_ATOMS: atom_id res chain seq x y z
N MET A 1 -44.76 -20.68 -13.69
CA MET A 1 -43.62 -21.16 -12.86
C MET A 1 -42.42 -21.55 -13.72
N GLN A 2 -42.55 -22.46 -14.68
CA GLN A 2 -41.44 -22.89 -15.56
C GLN A 2 -40.78 -21.75 -16.34
N THR A 3 -41.55 -20.87 -17.00
CA THR A 3 -41.00 -19.71 -17.73
C THR A 3 -40.21 -18.76 -16.83
N ALA A 4 -40.68 -18.53 -15.60
CA ALA A 4 -40.00 -17.67 -14.63
C ALA A 4 -38.64 -18.26 -14.21
N ILE A 5 -38.58 -19.58 -13.99
CA ILE A 5 -37.32 -20.28 -13.67
C ILE A 5 -36.33 -20.15 -14.84
N VAL A 6 -36.78 -20.35 -16.08
CA VAL A 6 -35.92 -20.22 -17.27
C VAL A 6 -35.39 -18.80 -17.43
N ILE A 7 -36.22 -17.78 -17.19
CA ILE A 7 -35.81 -16.37 -17.24
C ILE A 7 -34.73 -16.09 -16.18
N ILE A 8 -34.95 -16.47 -14.93
CA ILE A 8 -33.99 -16.26 -13.83
C ILE A 8 -32.67 -16.96 -14.13
N TYR A 9 -32.73 -18.21 -14.57
CA TYR A 9 -31.54 -18.99 -14.89
C TYR A 9 -30.74 -18.39 -16.07
N THR A 10 -31.45 -17.94 -17.12
CA THR A 10 -30.81 -17.29 -18.27
C THR A 10 -30.16 -15.96 -17.88
N LEU A 11 -30.82 -15.17 -17.04
CA LEU A 11 -30.24 -13.93 -16.48
C LEU A 11 -28.96 -14.23 -15.67
N ALA A 12 -29.01 -15.22 -14.78
CA ALA A 12 -27.85 -15.61 -13.98
C ALA A 12 -26.68 -16.07 -14.86
N LEU A 13 -26.93 -16.92 -15.85
CA LEU A 13 -25.90 -17.37 -16.80
C LEU A 13 -25.35 -16.22 -17.65
N THR A 14 -26.20 -15.29 -18.07
CA THR A 14 -25.78 -14.11 -18.82
C THR A 14 -24.83 -13.24 -17.98
N VAL A 15 -25.15 -13.02 -16.70
CA VAL A 15 -24.27 -12.30 -15.77
C VAL A 15 -22.92 -13.00 -15.60
N ILE A 16 -22.92 -14.32 -15.40
CA ILE A 16 -21.69 -15.13 -15.29
C ILE A 16 -20.86 -15.08 -16.58
N PHE A 17 -21.52 -15.10 -17.73
CA PHE A 17 -20.87 -15.01 -19.04
C PHE A 17 -20.20 -13.64 -19.24
N LEU A 18 -20.91 -12.54 -18.96
CA LEU A 18 -20.36 -11.19 -19.04
C LEU A 18 -19.19 -11.00 -18.06
N TYR A 19 -19.30 -11.53 -16.84
CA TYR A 19 -18.21 -11.53 -15.87
C TYR A 19 -16.99 -12.30 -16.39
N SER A 20 -17.19 -13.49 -16.96
CA SER A 20 -16.11 -14.29 -17.56
C SER A 20 -15.42 -13.55 -18.72
N LEU A 21 -16.17 -12.84 -19.56
CA LEU A 21 -15.59 -12.00 -20.61
C LEU A 21 -14.76 -10.84 -20.06
N ALA A 22 -15.23 -10.20 -18.98
CA ALA A 22 -14.46 -9.15 -18.30
C ALA A 22 -13.14 -9.71 -17.74
N GLN A 23 -13.17 -10.89 -17.12
CA GLN A 23 -11.97 -11.55 -16.60
C GLN A 23 -11.00 -11.96 -17.71
N LEU A 24 -11.53 -12.44 -18.85
CA LEU A 24 -10.71 -12.73 -20.03
C LEU A 24 -10.03 -11.45 -20.56
N ASN A 25 -10.74 -10.33 -20.61
CA ASN A 25 -10.17 -9.05 -21.01
C ASN A 25 -9.01 -8.61 -20.09
N LEU A 26 -9.18 -8.76 -18.76
CA LEU A 26 -8.11 -8.48 -17.79
C LEU A 26 -6.90 -9.38 -17.99
N LEU A 27 -7.11 -10.68 -18.24
CA LEU A 27 -6.03 -11.61 -18.56
C LEU A 27 -5.28 -11.19 -19.83
N LEU A 28 -5.99 -10.81 -20.90
CA LEU A 28 -5.37 -10.35 -22.14
C LEU A 28 -4.55 -9.07 -21.91
N ASN A 29 -5.06 -8.12 -21.13
CA ASN A 29 -4.32 -6.92 -20.75
C ASN A 29 -3.07 -7.24 -19.94
N TYR A 30 -3.16 -8.15 -18.96
CA TYR A 30 -2.02 -8.62 -18.19
C TYR A 30 -0.93 -9.26 -19.07
N LEU A 31 -1.32 -10.12 -20.01
CA LEU A 31 -0.37 -10.74 -20.95
C LEU A 31 0.30 -9.72 -21.87
N LYS A 32 -0.41 -8.66 -22.27
CA LYS A 32 0.16 -7.54 -23.03
C LYS A 32 1.09 -6.70 -22.17
N ALA A 33 0.71 -6.40 -20.92
CA ALA A 33 1.52 -5.65 -19.97
C ALA A 33 2.90 -6.31 -19.75
N LYS A 34 2.94 -7.64 -19.60
CA LYS A 34 4.20 -8.39 -19.48
C LYS A 34 5.17 -8.24 -20.66
N LYS A 35 4.66 -7.89 -21.85
CA LYS A 35 5.46 -7.70 -23.06
C LYS A 35 5.82 -6.23 -23.29
N LYS A 36 5.12 -5.29 -22.63
CA LYS A 36 5.39 -3.87 -22.76
C LYS A 36 6.69 -3.55 -22.01
N LYS A 37 7.61 -2.84 -22.67
CA LYS A 37 8.75 -2.22 -21.99
C LYS A 37 8.25 -0.98 -21.28
N ASP A 38 8.71 -0.79 -20.05
CA ASP A 38 8.40 0.42 -19.31
C ASP A 38 9.18 1.59 -19.89
N ASP A 39 8.43 2.57 -20.38
CA ASP A 39 8.88 3.80 -21.00
C ASP A 39 8.42 5.04 -20.21
N ALA A 40 7.92 4.85 -18.99
CA ALA A 40 7.47 5.95 -18.16
C ALA A 40 8.63 6.91 -17.83
N PRO A 41 8.36 8.22 -17.75
CA PRO A 41 9.34 9.16 -17.21
C PRO A 41 9.63 8.78 -15.76
N VAL A 42 10.91 8.67 -15.42
CA VAL A 42 11.39 8.25 -14.11
C VAL A 42 12.31 9.31 -13.53
N PHE A 43 12.22 9.56 -12.23
CA PHE A 43 13.22 10.36 -11.51
C PHE A 43 14.61 9.69 -11.61
N ASP A 44 15.63 10.53 -11.79
CA ASP A 44 17.02 10.09 -11.81
C ASP A 44 17.63 10.21 -10.41
N PHE A 45 17.69 9.10 -9.67
CA PHE A 45 18.27 9.07 -8.32
C PHE A 45 19.78 9.34 -8.28
N SER A 46 20.48 9.42 -9.42
CA SER A 46 21.86 9.89 -9.44
C SER A 46 21.99 11.40 -9.21
N LYS A 47 20.89 12.15 -9.36
CA LYS A 47 20.83 13.59 -9.15
C LYS A 47 20.04 13.90 -7.89
N ALA A 48 20.72 14.38 -6.85
CA ALA A 48 20.11 14.70 -5.55
C ALA A 48 18.91 15.66 -5.62
N GLU A 49 18.89 16.53 -6.62
CA GLU A 49 17.86 17.55 -6.86
C GLU A 49 16.58 17.00 -7.48
N GLU A 50 16.65 15.81 -8.09
CA GLU A 50 15.48 15.08 -8.57
C GLU A 50 14.86 14.17 -7.52
N ILE A 51 15.49 14.00 -6.34
CA ILE A 51 15.02 13.11 -5.29
C ILE A 51 13.95 13.83 -4.44
N PRO A 52 12.68 13.41 -4.51
CA PRO A 52 11.62 14.04 -3.75
C PRO A 52 11.66 13.61 -2.29
N PHE A 53 11.05 14.42 -1.42
CA PHE A 53 10.90 14.08 -0.01
C PHE A 53 9.76 13.07 0.16
N VAL A 54 10.01 11.98 0.88
CA VAL A 54 9.01 10.93 1.17
C VAL A 54 8.77 10.84 2.67
N THR A 55 7.49 10.77 3.07
CA THR A 55 7.10 10.36 4.42
C THR A 55 6.54 8.95 4.38
N ILE A 56 7.12 8.03 5.15
CA ILE A 56 6.57 6.70 5.41
C ILE A 56 5.67 6.78 6.64
N GLN A 57 4.43 6.33 6.54
CA GLN A 57 3.49 6.21 7.65
C GLN A 57 3.27 4.74 8.00
N LEU A 58 3.47 4.42 9.28
CA LEU A 58 3.32 3.10 9.87
C LEU A 58 2.22 3.15 10.94
N PRO A 59 0.94 2.97 10.56
CA PRO A 59 -0.16 2.87 11.53
C PRO A 59 -0.07 1.58 12.33
N LEU A 60 -0.08 1.68 13.66
CA LEU A 60 0.04 0.54 14.59
C LEU A 60 -1.09 0.53 15.61
N TYR A 61 -1.54 -0.68 15.98
CA TYR A 61 -2.46 -0.89 17.10
C TYR A 61 -2.30 -2.29 17.70
N ASN A 62 -1.66 -2.38 18.86
CA ASN A 62 -1.44 -3.61 19.63
C ASN A 62 -0.65 -4.68 18.86
N GLU A 63 0.49 -4.29 18.28
CA GLU A 63 1.25 -5.09 17.30
C GLU A 63 2.54 -5.71 17.88
N LEU A 64 2.44 -6.30 19.06
CA LEU A 64 3.58 -6.78 19.86
C LEU A 64 4.53 -7.72 19.08
N TYR A 65 3.98 -8.63 18.27
CA TYR A 65 4.77 -9.70 17.64
C TYR A 65 5.43 -9.30 16.31
N VAL A 66 5.04 -8.17 15.72
CA VAL A 66 5.48 -7.78 14.37
C VAL A 66 6.20 -6.44 14.33
N VAL A 67 5.96 -5.57 15.32
CA VAL A 67 6.47 -4.19 15.31
C VAL A 67 8.00 -4.11 15.23
N GLU A 68 8.74 -4.94 15.97
CA GLU A 68 10.21 -4.89 15.91
C GLU A 68 10.73 -5.26 14.52
N ARG A 69 10.17 -6.31 13.91
CA ARG A 69 10.51 -6.74 12.56
C ARG A 69 10.18 -5.67 11.52
N LEU A 70 9.04 -5.01 11.66
CA LEU A 70 8.64 -3.89 10.81
C LEU A 70 9.66 -2.76 10.90
N LEU A 71 9.96 -2.29 12.12
CA LEU A 71 10.84 -1.16 12.34
C LEU A 71 12.27 -1.46 11.87
N ASP A 72 12.77 -2.68 12.12
CA ASP A 72 14.06 -3.12 11.60
C ASP A 72 14.09 -3.12 10.07
N ASN A 73 13.04 -3.61 9.42
CA ASN A 73 12.98 -3.66 7.98
C ASN A 73 12.86 -2.26 7.34
N ILE A 74 12.01 -1.39 7.89
CA ILE A 74 11.84 -0.01 7.40
C ILE A 74 13.14 0.80 7.60
N ALA A 75 13.90 0.53 8.67
CA ALA A 75 15.21 1.17 8.86
C ALA A 75 16.25 0.79 7.80
N GLN A 76 16.03 -0.29 7.03
CA GLN A 76 16.90 -0.70 5.91
C GLN A 76 16.47 -0.14 4.56
N ILE A 77 15.44 0.72 4.49
CA ILE A 77 15.05 1.34 3.23
C ILE A 77 16.18 2.21 2.70
N ASP A 78 16.59 1.92 1.46
CA ASP A 78 17.67 2.59 0.76
C ASP A 78 17.14 3.86 0.10
N TYR A 79 17.16 4.95 0.86
CA TYR A 79 16.75 6.28 0.43
C TYR A 79 17.55 7.36 1.18
N PRO A 80 17.83 8.53 0.57
CA PRO A 80 18.57 9.59 1.27
C PRO A 80 17.86 10.03 2.55
N LEU A 81 18.56 9.96 3.69
CA LEU A 81 17.98 10.22 5.02
C LEU A 81 17.50 11.67 5.18
N ASP A 82 18.10 12.62 4.48
CA ASP A 82 17.68 14.03 4.44
C ASP A 82 16.40 14.26 3.61
N LYS A 83 15.98 13.24 2.83
CA LYS A 83 14.76 13.21 2.02
C LYS A 83 13.72 12.22 2.55
N LEU A 84 13.95 11.67 3.74
CA LEU A 84 13.10 10.65 4.34
C LEU A 84 12.56 11.11 5.70
N GLU A 85 11.29 10.84 5.94
CA GLU A 85 10.68 10.91 7.27
C GLU A 85 9.93 9.61 7.51
N ILE A 86 10.09 9.00 8.68
CA ILE A 86 9.32 7.83 9.09
C ILE A 86 8.44 8.24 10.27
N GLN A 87 7.14 8.06 10.12
CA GLN A 87 6.13 8.31 11.14
C GLN A 87 5.56 6.97 11.62
N VAL A 88 5.75 6.67 12.89
CA VAL A 88 5.06 5.57 13.56
C VAL A 88 3.84 6.15 14.24
N LEU A 89 2.66 5.84 13.69
CA LEU A 89 1.37 6.34 14.15
C LEU A 89 0.76 5.29 15.07
N ASP A 90 1.04 5.39 16.37
CA ASP A 90 0.81 4.32 17.33
C ASP A 90 -0.38 4.63 18.24
N ASP A 91 -1.47 3.90 18.03
CA ASP A 91 -2.68 3.96 18.86
C ASP A 91 -2.73 2.83 19.90
N SER A 92 -1.63 2.08 20.09
CA SER A 92 -1.60 0.92 20.97
C SER A 92 -1.81 1.29 22.43
N THR A 93 -2.49 0.40 23.16
CA THR A 93 -2.80 0.59 24.59
C THR A 93 -2.26 -0.54 25.47
N ASP A 94 -1.57 -1.51 24.87
CA ASP A 94 -1.00 -2.69 25.52
C ASP A 94 0.53 -2.56 25.71
N GLU A 95 1.19 -3.66 26.07
CA GLU A 95 2.65 -3.71 26.23
C GLU A 95 3.44 -3.44 24.94
N SER A 96 2.81 -3.49 23.77
CA SER A 96 3.49 -3.20 22.50
C SER A 96 3.95 -1.74 22.44
N LEU A 97 3.22 -0.80 23.04
CA LEU A 97 3.58 0.63 23.05
C LEU A 97 4.98 0.89 23.63
N GLN A 98 5.30 0.25 24.75
CA GLN A 98 6.62 0.38 25.39
C GLN A 98 7.74 -0.28 24.58
N THR A 99 7.41 -1.33 23.82
CA THR A 99 8.35 -2.02 22.94
C THR A 99 8.64 -1.18 21.71
N THR A 100 7.60 -0.63 21.08
CA THR A 100 7.67 0.33 19.98
C THR A 100 8.53 1.54 20.35
N GLN A 101 8.25 2.16 21.50
CA GLN A 101 8.98 3.35 21.96
C GLN A 101 10.49 3.08 22.10
N ARG A 102 10.86 2.00 22.81
CA ARG A 102 12.27 1.62 23.01
C ARG A 102 12.99 1.37 21.68
N LYS A 103 12.31 0.71 20.74
CA LYS A 103 12.89 0.44 19.42
C LYS A 103 13.09 1.72 18.62
N ILE A 104 12.12 2.64 18.65
CA ILE A 104 12.22 3.94 17.97
C ILE A 104 13.37 4.77 18.55
N GLU A 105 13.51 4.84 19.88
CA GLU A 105 14.62 5.56 20.53
C GLU A 105 15.99 5.02 20.09
N ALA A 106 16.14 3.70 19.98
CA ALA A 106 17.36 3.07 19.49
C ALA A 106 17.65 3.42 18.01
N LEU A 107 16.62 3.44 17.16
CA LEU A 107 16.75 3.81 15.74
C LEU A 107 17.07 5.31 15.57
N GLN A 108 16.48 6.17 16.39
CA GLN A 108 16.81 7.60 16.42
C GLN A 108 18.26 7.83 16.82
N ALA A 109 18.76 7.10 17.82
CA ALA A 109 20.17 7.15 18.22
C ALA A 109 21.13 6.68 17.11
N ALA A 110 20.66 5.80 16.22
CA ALA A 110 21.38 5.38 15.02
C ALA A 110 21.27 6.37 13.84
N GLY A 111 20.56 7.50 14.01
CA GLY A 111 20.42 8.54 12.99
C GLY A 111 19.27 8.33 12.00
N ILE A 112 18.38 7.35 12.24
CA ILE A 112 17.20 7.14 11.39
C ILE A 112 16.18 8.26 11.64
N PRO A 113 15.61 8.90 10.59
CA PRO A 113 14.67 10.02 10.72
C PRO A 113 13.25 9.53 11.07
N ILE A 114 13.12 8.82 12.19
CA ILE A 114 11.88 8.20 12.66
C ILE A 114 11.26 8.97 13.84
N LYS A 115 9.94 9.07 13.87
CA LYS A 115 9.17 9.73 14.93
C LYS A 115 8.07 8.80 15.44
N HIS A 116 7.92 8.76 16.76
CA HIS A 116 6.78 8.13 17.43
C HIS A 116 5.69 9.17 17.64
N ILE A 117 4.52 8.94 17.06
CA ILE A 117 3.35 9.82 17.17
C ILE A 117 2.25 8.99 17.81
N THR A 118 1.86 9.36 19.02
CA THR A 118 0.78 8.71 19.75
C THR A 118 -0.41 9.64 19.86
N ARG A 119 -1.61 9.07 19.89
CA ARG A 119 -2.86 9.82 20.05
C ARG A 119 -3.51 9.50 21.38
N THR A 120 -4.18 10.49 21.95
CA THR A 120 -4.97 10.32 23.18
C THR A 120 -6.38 9.83 22.91
N ASN A 121 -6.81 9.81 21.64
CA ASN A 121 -8.11 9.35 21.21
C ASN A 121 -7.96 8.48 19.95
N ARG A 122 -8.80 7.47 19.81
CA ARG A 122 -8.79 6.53 18.67
C ARG A 122 -9.90 6.82 17.66
N GLN A 123 -10.31 8.09 17.53
CA GLN A 123 -11.36 8.46 16.58
C GLN A 123 -10.87 8.25 15.15
N GLY A 124 -11.72 7.64 14.32
CA GLY A 124 -11.40 7.31 12.93
C GLY A 124 -10.38 6.17 12.77
N PHE A 125 -9.97 5.49 13.84
CA PHE A 125 -9.03 4.35 13.80
C PHE A 125 -7.80 4.64 12.91
N LYS A 126 -7.44 3.72 12.00
CA LYS A 126 -6.33 3.86 11.05
C LYS A 126 -6.45 5.14 10.21
N ALA A 127 -7.62 5.44 9.65
CA ALA A 127 -7.87 6.64 8.86
C ALA A 127 -7.57 7.92 9.66
N GLY A 128 -8.02 7.95 10.92
CA GLY A 128 -7.74 9.07 11.84
C GLY A 128 -6.25 9.24 12.12
N ALA A 129 -5.54 8.13 12.35
CA ALA A 129 -4.10 8.15 12.60
C ALA A 129 -3.34 8.70 11.38
N LEU A 130 -3.65 8.18 10.19
CA LEU A 130 -3.09 8.65 8.92
C LEU A 130 -3.37 10.13 8.69
N LYS A 131 -4.60 10.59 8.98
CA LYS A 131 -5.02 11.99 8.84
C LYS A 131 -4.24 12.94 9.74
N GLU A 132 -4.06 12.59 11.01
CA GLU A 132 -3.27 13.39 11.95
C GLU A 132 -1.78 13.40 11.58
N GLY A 133 -1.23 12.25 11.17
CA GLY A 133 0.13 12.14 10.66
C GLY A 133 0.36 12.98 9.38
N LEU A 134 -0.62 13.00 8.47
CA LEU A 134 -0.53 13.72 7.20
C LEU A 134 -0.41 15.24 7.40
N ALA A 135 -1.04 15.78 8.44
CA ALA A 135 -0.99 17.20 8.77
C ALA A 135 0.44 17.68 9.06
N ILE A 136 1.27 16.82 9.65
CA ILE A 136 2.66 17.13 10.01
C ILE A 136 3.69 16.45 9.09
N ALA A 137 3.24 15.66 8.11
CA ALA A 137 4.10 14.98 7.15
C ALA A 137 4.86 15.97 6.24
N LYS A 138 6.17 15.78 6.14
CA LYS A 138 7.06 16.64 5.33
C LYS A 138 7.12 16.24 3.86
N GLY A 139 6.86 14.97 3.56
CA GLY A 139 6.99 14.41 2.22
C GLY A 139 5.98 14.99 1.23
N GLU A 140 6.43 15.15 -0.02
CA GLU A 140 5.55 15.32 -1.16
C GLU A 140 4.78 14.03 -1.45
N PHE A 141 5.42 12.89 -1.17
CA PHE A 141 4.84 11.57 -1.31
C PHE A 141 4.70 10.86 0.03
N ILE A 142 3.59 10.16 0.21
CA ILE A 142 3.21 9.46 1.44
C ILE A 142 3.15 7.97 1.14
N ALA A 143 4.09 7.21 1.69
CA ALA A 143 4.09 5.75 1.60
C ALA A 143 3.41 5.17 2.85
N ILE A 144 2.54 4.19 2.68
CA ILE A 144 1.83 3.56 3.80
C ILE A 144 2.19 2.07 3.84
N PHE A 145 2.60 1.60 5.02
CA PHE A 145 2.80 0.18 5.31
C PHE A 145 2.11 -0.21 6.61
N ASP A 146 1.31 -1.26 6.54
CA ASP A 146 0.78 -1.93 7.72
C ASP A 146 1.88 -2.67 8.50
N SER A 147 1.55 -3.03 9.74
CA SER A 147 2.47 -3.57 10.75
C SER A 147 3.17 -4.88 10.37
N ASP A 148 2.59 -5.65 9.46
CA ASP A 148 3.08 -6.95 9.02
C ASP A 148 3.87 -6.91 7.69
N PHE A 149 4.00 -5.73 7.07
CA PHE A 149 4.71 -5.57 5.81
C PHE A 149 6.22 -5.46 5.99
N VAL A 150 6.93 -6.05 5.02
CA VAL A 150 8.39 -6.14 5.02
C VAL A 150 8.88 -5.75 3.61
N PRO A 151 8.84 -4.45 3.23
CA PRO A 151 9.34 -4.00 1.93
C PRO A 151 10.82 -4.35 1.70
N ASN A 152 11.20 -4.48 0.43
CA ASN A 152 12.61 -4.58 0.05
C ASN A 152 13.31 -3.22 0.26
N PRO A 153 14.61 -3.20 0.56
CA PRO A 153 15.38 -1.96 0.72
C PRO A 153 15.20 -0.96 -0.44
N ASP A 154 15.14 -1.47 -1.68
CA ASP A 154 15.02 -0.66 -2.89
C ASP A 154 13.56 -0.29 -3.27
N TRP A 155 12.60 -0.52 -2.38
CA TRP A 155 11.17 -0.33 -2.71
C TRP A 155 10.83 1.12 -3.09
N LEU A 156 11.35 2.12 -2.36
CA LEU A 156 11.14 3.53 -2.71
C LEU A 156 11.78 3.87 -4.05
N GLN A 157 12.98 3.37 -4.33
CA GLN A 157 13.66 3.59 -5.61
C GLN A 157 12.89 3.00 -6.79
N LYS A 158 12.10 1.94 -6.56
CA LYS A 158 11.26 1.32 -7.59
C LYS A 158 9.89 1.97 -7.75
N THR A 159 9.42 2.80 -6.81
CA THR A 159 8.04 3.33 -6.81
C THR A 159 7.98 4.84 -6.99
N VAL A 160 8.85 5.58 -6.32
CA VAL A 160 8.90 7.05 -6.38
C VAL A 160 9.13 7.58 -7.81
N PRO A 161 9.96 6.97 -8.68
CA PRO A 161 10.20 7.49 -10.02
C PRO A 161 8.96 7.76 -10.88
N TYR A 162 7.92 6.95 -10.74
CA TYR A 162 6.72 7.10 -11.58
C TYR A 162 6.00 8.44 -11.35
N PHE A 163 6.16 9.07 -10.18
CA PHE A 163 5.56 10.38 -9.92
C PHE A 163 6.20 11.54 -10.68
N LYS A 164 7.22 11.27 -11.50
CA LYS A 164 7.68 12.22 -12.51
C LYS A 164 6.54 12.60 -13.47
N ASP A 165 5.60 11.67 -13.72
CA ASP A 165 4.32 12.01 -14.32
C ASP A 165 3.41 12.68 -13.26
N GLU A 166 3.15 13.97 -13.44
CA GLU A 166 2.30 14.78 -12.57
C GLU A 166 0.85 14.25 -12.49
N LYS A 167 0.40 13.47 -13.48
CA LYS A 167 -0.94 12.87 -13.49
C LYS A 167 -1.05 11.65 -12.57
N ILE A 168 0.06 11.10 -12.11
CA ILE A 168 0.05 9.95 -11.20
C ILE A 168 -0.21 10.45 -9.78
N GLY A 169 -1.37 10.04 -9.24
CA GLY A 169 -1.78 10.28 -7.86
C GLY A 169 -1.36 9.17 -6.90
N VAL A 170 -1.27 7.92 -7.37
CA VAL A 170 -0.95 6.74 -6.55
C VAL A 170 -0.12 5.73 -7.34
N VAL A 171 0.82 5.08 -6.66
CA VAL A 171 1.50 3.88 -7.13
C VAL A 171 1.25 2.77 -6.11
N GLN A 172 0.49 1.75 -6.48
CA GLN A 172 0.20 0.58 -5.66
C GLN A 172 1.13 -0.57 -6.06
N THR A 173 1.80 -1.18 -5.09
CA THR A 173 2.59 -2.40 -5.33
C THR A 173 1.80 -3.64 -4.94
N ARG A 174 2.12 -4.76 -5.60
CA ARG A 174 1.53 -6.06 -5.30
C ARG A 174 1.89 -6.51 -3.89
N TRP A 175 0.94 -7.11 -3.19
CA TRP A 175 1.19 -7.82 -1.95
C TRP A 175 1.76 -9.21 -2.19
N ALA A 176 2.73 -9.59 -1.37
CA ALA A 176 3.25 -10.95 -1.27
C ALA A 176 2.95 -11.50 0.12
N HIS A 177 3.08 -12.82 0.29
CA HIS A 177 2.70 -13.50 1.52
C HIS A 177 3.93 -14.14 2.18
N LEU A 178 4.29 -13.69 3.39
CA LEU A 178 5.45 -14.21 4.12
C LEU A 178 5.33 -15.71 4.42
N ASN A 179 4.12 -16.18 4.72
CA ASN A 179 3.83 -17.57 5.09
C ASN A 179 3.29 -18.41 3.92
N ARG A 180 3.48 -17.97 2.66
CA ARG A 180 2.96 -18.65 1.46
C ARG A 180 3.18 -20.15 1.53
N ASP A 181 4.42 -20.57 1.79
CA ASP A 181 4.83 -21.97 1.72
C ASP A 181 4.69 -22.75 3.03
N TYR A 182 4.10 -22.15 4.07
CA TYR A 182 3.96 -22.77 5.39
C TYR A 182 3.05 -24.01 5.40
N SER A 183 1.96 -24.00 4.63
CA SER A 183 0.99 -25.10 4.59
C SER A 183 0.26 -25.16 3.24
N LEU A 184 -0.47 -26.25 2.98
CA LEU A 184 -1.34 -26.33 1.80
C LEU A 184 -2.41 -25.23 1.81
N LEU A 185 -2.99 -24.94 2.98
CA LEU A 185 -4.02 -23.91 3.15
C LEU A 185 -3.47 -22.53 2.77
N THR A 186 -2.30 -22.15 3.28
CA THR A 186 -1.68 -20.85 2.99
C THR A 186 -1.27 -20.73 1.53
N LYS A 187 -0.86 -21.84 0.88
CA LYS A 187 -0.60 -21.87 -0.57
C LYS A 187 -1.87 -21.61 -1.39
N ILE A 188 -2.99 -22.22 -1.01
CA ILE A 188 -4.28 -22.03 -1.70
C ILE A 188 -4.77 -20.59 -1.50
N GLN A 189 -4.68 -20.05 -0.29
CA GLN A 189 -5.06 -18.66 -0.01
C GLN A 189 -4.19 -17.67 -0.79
N ALA A 190 -2.87 -17.86 -0.78
CA ALA A 190 -1.93 -17.05 -1.54
C ALA A 190 -2.22 -17.10 -3.04
N PHE A 191 -2.52 -18.27 -3.59
CA PHE A 191 -2.90 -18.41 -5.00
C PHE A 191 -4.20 -17.66 -5.33
N ALA A 192 -5.21 -17.75 -4.47
CA ALA A 192 -6.47 -17.03 -4.67
C ALA A 192 -6.27 -15.50 -4.64
N LEU A 193 -5.44 -15.00 -3.72
CA LEU A 193 -5.13 -13.57 -3.60
C LEU A 193 -4.21 -13.06 -4.72
N ASP A 194 -3.28 -13.90 -5.20
CA ASP A 194 -2.44 -13.56 -6.36
C ASP A 194 -3.27 -13.25 -7.60
N PHE A 195 -4.44 -13.86 -7.78
CA PHE A 195 -5.34 -13.52 -8.90
C PHE A 195 -5.68 -12.02 -8.88
N HIS A 196 -6.03 -11.49 -7.71
CA HIS A 196 -6.35 -10.07 -7.54
C HIS A 196 -5.11 -9.18 -7.75
N PHE A 197 -4.00 -9.45 -7.05
CA PHE A 197 -2.84 -8.55 -7.06
C PHE A 197 -1.94 -8.68 -8.30
N VAL A 198 -1.87 -9.85 -8.93
CA VAL A 198 -1.02 -10.09 -10.11
C VAL A 198 -1.78 -9.85 -11.39
N LEU A 199 -2.99 -10.40 -11.53
CA LEU A 199 -3.72 -10.38 -12.78
C LEU A 199 -4.63 -9.16 -12.85
N GLU A 200 -5.53 -8.97 -11.88
CA GLU A 200 -6.53 -7.90 -11.97
C GLU A 200 -5.89 -6.51 -11.88
N GLN A 201 -5.01 -6.26 -10.90
CA GLN A 201 -4.39 -4.93 -10.76
C GLN A 201 -3.56 -4.53 -11.99
N VAL A 202 -2.69 -5.43 -12.46
CA VAL A 202 -1.85 -5.17 -13.63
C VAL A 202 -2.70 -5.04 -14.90
N GLY A 203 -3.68 -5.92 -15.09
CA GLY A 203 -4.58 -5.89 -16.22
C GLY A 203 -5.47 -4.64 -16.25
N ARG A 204 -5.92 -4.16 -15.08
CA ARG A 204 -6.66 -2.90 -14.93
C ARG A 204 -5.79 -1.69 -15.24
N ASN A 205 -4.59 -1.61 -14.64
CA ASN A 205 -3.67 -0.51 -14.88
C ASN A 205 -3.30 -0.40 -16.38
N PHE A 206 -2.96 -1.53 -17.01
CA PHE A 206 -2.65 -1.56 -18.45
C PHE A 206 -3.84 -1.18 -19.33
N GLY A 207 -5.06 -1.54 -18.92
CA GLY A 207 -6.30 -1.18 -19.62
C GLY A 207 -6.82 0.22 -19.31
N HIS A 208 -6.10 1.03 -18.52
CA HIS A 208 -6.57 2.31 -17.99
C HIS A 208 -7.92 2.23 -17.28
N HIS A 209 -8.18 1.10 -16.61
CA HIS A 209 -9.34 0.91 -15.76
C HIS A 209 -9.05 1.40 -14.35
N PHE A 210 -10.11 1.65 -13.60
CA PHE A 210 -10.00 2.01 -12.20
C PHE A 210 -9.24 0.95 -11.40
N ILE A 211 -8.29 1.43 -10.59
CA ILE A 211 -7.49 0.65 -9.64
C ILE A 211 -7.79 1.15 -8.23
N ASN A 212 -7.95 0.22 -7.30
CA ASN A 212 -8.09 0.55 -5.89
C ASN A 212 -6.72 0.67 -5.24
N PHE A 213 -6.61 1.56 -4.27
CA PHE A 213 -5.57 1.46 -3.26
C PHE A 213 -5.99 0.43 -2.23
N ASN A 214 -5.06 -0.43 -1.81
CA ASN A 214 -5.39 -1.56 -0.95
C ASN A 214 -5.22 -1.25 0.55
N GLY A 215 -4.92 0.00 0.92
CA GLY A 215 -4.67 0.42 2.31
C GLY A 215 -3.20 0.34 2.74
N THR A 216 -2.33 -0.33 2.00
CA THR A 216 -0.90 -0.51 2.33
C THR A 216 -0.08 -0.91 1.10
N ALA A 217 1.25 -0.84 1.22
CA ALA A 217 2.23 -1.10 0.17
C ALA A 217 1.98 -0.26 -1.08
N GLY A 218 1.58 0.99 -0.86
CA GLY A 218 1.43 1.98 -1.91
C GLY A 218 1.87 3.34 -1.42
N ILE A 219 2.15 4.19 -2.39
CA ILE A 219 2.60 5.55 -2.19
C ILE A 219 1.65 6.49 -2.92
N TRP A 220 1.33 7.60 -2.27
CA TRP A 220 0.41 8.61 -2.76
C TRP A 220 1.11 9.94 -2.89
N ARG A 221 0.74 10.71 -3.92
CA ARG A 221 1.00 12.14 -3.95
C ARG A 221 0.17 12.81 -2.85
N LYS A 222 0.82 13.56 -1.97
CA LYS A 222 0.16 14.21 -0.81
C LYS A 222 -0.99 15.11 -1.25
N THR A 223 -0.81 15.89 -2.32
CA THR A 223 -1.86 16.76 -2.85
C THR A 223 -3.07 15.97 -3.33
N CYS A 224 -2.86 14.79 -3.94
CA CYS A 224 -3.95 13.93 -4.38
C CYS A 224 -4.82 13.46 -3.21
N ILE A 225 -4.23 13.09 -2.07
CA ILE A 225 -4.98 12.75 -0.85
C ILE A 225 -5.81 13.94 -0.38
N LEU A 226 -5.22 15.13 -0.34
CA LEU A 226 -5.89 16.34 0.14
C LEU A 226 -7.02 16.78 -0.79
N ASP A 227 -6.79 16.76 -2.10
CA ASP A 227 -7.77 17.13 -3.13
C ASP A 227 -8.96 16.17 -3.15
N ALA A 228 -8.74 14.90 -2.79
CA ALA A 228 -9.79 13.89 -2.66
C ALA A 228 -10.62 14.01 -1.36
N GLY A 229 -10.28 14.95 -0.46
CA GLY A 229 -10.99 15.17 0.81
C GLY A 229 -10.35 14.51 2.03
N ASN A 230 -9.10 14.02 1.90
CA ASN A 230 -8.30 13.37 2.96
C ASN A 230 -8.89 12.01 3.41
N TRP A 231 -8.20 11.32 4.34
CA TRP A 231 -8.61 10.02 4.87
C TRP A 231 -9.95 10.09 5.62
N GLN A 232 -10.83 9.12 5.38
CA GLN A 232 -12.14 9.00 6.02
C GLN A 232 -12.26 7.67 6.74
N GLY A 233 -12.84 7.68 7.95
CA GLY A 233 -13.07 6.47 8.75
C GLY A 233 -14.57 6.16 8.87
N ASP A 234 -15.37 6.52 7.87
CA ASP A 234 -16.81 6.31 7.83
C ASP A 234 -17.18 4.84 7.54
N THR A 235 -16.28 4.12 6.85
CA THR A 235 -16.35 2.66 6.66
C THR A 235 -15.17 1.95 7.32
N LEU A 236 -15.15 0.60 7.24
CA LEU A 236 -14.02 -0.20 7.75
C LEU A 236 -12.74 -0.05 6.92
N THR A 237 -12.86 0.43 5.67
CA THR A 237 -11.76 0.68 4.74
C THR A 237 -11.60 2.19 4.58
N GLU A 238 -10.41 2.70 4.92
CA GLU A 238 -10.07 4.13 4.95
C GLU A 238 -10.06 4.87 3.60
#